data_AF-A0A6J7I958-F1
#
_entry.id   AF-A0A6J7I958-F1
#
_cell.length_a   1.000
_cell.length_b   1.000
_cell.length_c   1.000
_cell.angle_alpha   90.00
_cell.angle_beta   90.00
_cell.angle_gamma   90.00
#
_symmetry.space_group_name_H-M   'P 1'
#
loop_
_entity.id
_entity.type
_entity.pdbx_description
1 polymer ?
#
loop_
_entity_poly.entity_id
_entity_poly.type
_entity_poly.pdbx_seq_one_letter_code
_entity_poly.pdbx_strand_id
1 'polypeptide(L)'
;MDHERKMHQMLHEVLTRSCCETAPPEFHQQLAMQLAAMQNQGSEILTEFTMTEISIQIDEFGSIEHREITIETTQEFRFPTED
;
A
#
# COMPACT_ATOMS: atom_id res chain seq x y z
N MET A 1 40.73 10.83 -9.30
CA MET A 1 39.44 10.25 -8.87
C MET A 1 38.94 10.83 -7.54
N ASP A 2 39.80 11.10 -6.55
CA ASP A 2 39.34 11.62 -5.25
C ASP A 2 38.76 13.04 -5.30
N HIS A 3 39.30 13.91 -6.15
CA HIS A 3 38.79 15.28 -6.31
C HIS A 3 37.36 15.30 -6.88
N GLU A 4 37.08 14.46 -7.87
CA GLU A 4 35.77 14.33 -8.50
C GLU A 4 34.73 13.77 -7.51
N ARG A 5 35.10 12.75 -6.74
CA ARG A 5 34.24 12.21 -5.66
C ARG A 5 33.93 13.25 -4.60
N LYS A 6 34.92 14.06 -4.20
CA LYS A 6 34.74 15.15 -3.24
C LYS A 6 33.82 16.25 -3.77
N MET A 7 33.94 16.60 -5.05
CA MET A 7 33.04 17.54 -5.72
C MET A 7 31.59 17.01 -5.76
N HIS A 8 31.39 15.73 -6.12
CA HIS A 8 30.08 15.10 -6.10
C HIS A 8 29.45 15.07 -4.69
N GLN A 9 30.24 14.77 -3.66
CA GLN A 9 29.77 14.80 -2.27
C GLN A 9 29.35 16.20 -1.83
N MET A 10 30.14 17.23 -2.15
CA MET A 10 29.78 18.61 -1.82
C MET A 10 28.51 19.07 -2.53
N LEU A 11 28.35 18.75 -3.81
CA LEU A 11 27.13 19.05 -4.57
C LEU A 11 25.91 18.35 -3.98
N HIS A 12 26.05 17.07 -3.62
CA HIS A 12 24.99 16.29 -2.99
C HIS A 12 24.61 16.86 -1.61
N GLU A 13 25.57 17.27 -0.80
CA GLU A 13 25.31 17.86 0.51
C GLU A 13 24.61 19.22 0.41
N VAL A 14 24.99 20.06 -0.56
CA VAL A 14 24.33 21.35 -0.80
C VAL A 14 22.89 21.16 -1.29
N LEU A 15 22.65 20.22 -2.22
CA LEU A 15 21.31 19.96 -2.75
C LEU A 15 20.38 19.34 -1.70
N THR A 16 20.89 18.43 -0.86
CA THR A 16 20.08 17.81 0.21
C THR A 16 19.76 18.78 1.34
N ARG A 17 20.67 19.71 1.68
CA ARG A 17 20.39 20.81 2.62
C ARG A 17 19.48 21.90 2.04
N SER A 18 19.38 22.02 0.72
CA SER A 18 18.51 23.02 0.06
C SER A 18 17.03 22.71 0.18
N CYS A 19 16.65 21.48 0.55
CA CYS A 19 15.25 21.08 0.76
C CYS A 19 14.93 20.92 2.25
N CYS A 20 15.39 21.86 3.08
CA CYS A 20 14.99 21.96 4.50
C CYS A 20 13.81 22.93 4.72
N GLU A 21 13.07 23.25 3.66
CA GLU A 21 11.88 24.08 3.78
C GLU A 21 10.81 23.33 4.56
N THR A 22 10.23 24.00 5.55
CA THR A 22 9.09 23.45 6.28
C THR A 22 7.96 23.25 5.29
N ALA A 23 7.31 22.08 5.34
CA ALA A 23 6.20 21.79 4.45
C ALA A 23 5.13 22.91 4.53
N PRO A 24 4.45 23.22 3.41
CA PRO A 24 3.44 24.27 3.41
C PRO A 24 2.40 24.07 4.52
N PRO A 25 1.95 25.14 5.20
CA PRO A 25 0.99 25.05 6.31
C PRO A 25 -0.34 24.40 5.88
N GLU A 26 -0.71 24.57 4.61
CA GLU A 26 -1.87 23.92 4.01
C GLU A 26 -1.76 22.38 4.01
N PHE A 27 -0.56 21.83 3.76
CA PHE A 27 -0.31 20.40 3.83
C PHE A 27 -0.42 19.87 5.27
N HIS A 28 0.06 20.64 6.25
CA HIS A 28 -0.12 20.31 7.66
C HIS A 28 -1.60 20.28 8.06
N GLN A 29 -2.40 21.24 7.56
CA GLN A 29 -3.84 21.27 7.81
C GLN A 29 -4.58 20.11 7.15
N GLN A 30 -4.24 19.79 5.90
CA GLN A 30 -4.81 18.64 5.17
C GLN A 30 -4.46 17.31 5.87
N LEU A 31 -3.21 17.14 6.29
CA LEU A 31 -2.77 15.97 7.06
C LEU A 31 -3.51 15.87 8.40
N ALA A 32 -3.63 16.97 9.14
CA ALA A 32 -4.34 16.98 10.42
C ALA A 32 -5.83 16.61 10.24
N MET A 33 -6.48 17.13 9.19
CA MET A 33 -7.87 16.79 8.86
C MET A 33 -8.02 15.32 8.45
N GLN A 34 -7.09 14.80 7.64
CA GLN A 34 -7.10 13.41 7.21
C GLN A 34 -6.87 12.46 8.39
N LEU A 35 -5.90 12.76 9.26
CA LEU A 35 -5.62 11.99 10.48
C LEU A 35 -6.79 12.03 11.46
N ALA A 36 -7.44 13.18 11.63
CA ALA A 36 -8.64 13.29 12.47
C ALA A 36 -9.82 12.51 11.88
N ALA A 37 -10.01 12.55 10.56
CA ALA A 37 -11.02 11.72 9.88
C ALA A 37 -10.72 10.23 10.02
N MET A 38 -9.45 9.83 9.96
CA MET A 38 -9.00 8.46 10.18
C MET A 38 -9.06 8.04 11.65
N GLN A 39 -8.87 8.94 12.62
CA GLN A 39 -9.08 8.62 14.04
C GLN A 39 -10.56 8.41 14.38
N ASN A 40 -11.46 9.12 13.68
CA ASN A 40 -12.90 8.94 13.83
C ASN A 40 -13.45 7.73 13.04
N GLN A 41 -12.67 7.18 12.11
CA GLN A 41 -12.90 5.88 11.49
C GLN A 41 -12.05 4.87 12.24
N GLY A 42 -12.55 4.33 13.36
CA GLY A 42 -11.85 3.36 14.18
C GLY A 42 -11.08 2.36 13.31
N SER A 43 -9.79 2.17 13.60
CA SER A 43 -8.89 1.44 12.71
C SER A 43 -9.35 -0.02 12.54
N GLU A 44 -10.15 -0.30 11.53
CA GLU A 44 -10.42 -1.66 11.08
C GLU A 44 -9.24 -2.08 10.20
N ILE A 45 -8.27 -2.75 10.81
CA ILE A 45 -7.35 -3.57 10.03
C ILE A 45 -8.18 -4.75 9.52
N LEU A 46 -8.70 -4.62 8.30
CA LEU A 46 -9.36 -5.69 7.56
C LEU A 46 -8.28 -6.55 6.90
N THR A 47 -8.14 -7.80 7.33
CA THR A 47 -7.34 -8.78 6.59
C THR A 47 -8.29 -9.69 5.83
N GLU A 48 -8.18 -9.71 4.50
CA GLU A 48 -9.01 -10.54 3.62
C GLU A 48 -8.14 -11.59 2.92
N PHE A 49 -8.48 -12.86 3.13
CA PHE A 49 -7.90 -13.98 2.39
C PHE A 49 -8.95 -14.54 1.44
N THR A 50 -8.66 -14.50 0.14
CA THR A 50 -9.52 -15.08 -0.89
C THR A 50 -8.77 -16.17 -1.63
N MET A 51 -9.36 -17.36 -1.70
CA MET A 51 -8.89 -18.47 -2.53
C MET A 51 -9.91 -18.71 -3.64
N THR A 52 -9.43 -18.74 -4.88
CA THR A 52 -10.27 -19.05 -6.05
C THR A 52 -9.67 -20.26 -6.75
N GLU A 53 -10.37 -21.38 -6.68
CA GLU A 53 -10.05 -22.59 -7.42
C GLU A 53 -10.87 -22.65 -8.71
N ILE A 54 -10.20 -22.84 -9.84
CA ILE A 54 -10.83 -22.94 -11.16
C ILE A 54 -10.50 -24.31 -11.75
N SER A 55 -11.51 -25.16 -11.85
CA SER A 55 -11.38 -26.51 -12.40
C SER A 55 -11.96 -26.55 -13.81
N ILE A 56 -11.14 -26.94 -14.78
CA ILE A 56 -11.48 -26.96 -16.21
C ILE A 56 -11.22 -28.36 -16.75
N GLN A 57 -12.24 -29.00 -17.30
CA GLN A 57 -12.11 -30.22 -18.10
C GLN A 57 -12.16 -29.86 -19.58
N ILE A 58 -11.22 -30.40 -20.35
CA ILE A 58 -11.10 -30.20 -21.80
C ILE A 58 -11.28 -31.51 -22.54
N ASP A 59 -11.91 -31.44 -23.71
CA ASP A 59 -12.07 -32.56 -24.63
C ASP A 59 -10.76 -32.88 -25.38
N GLU A 60 -10.80 -33.94 -26.18
CA GLU A 60 -9.70 -34.41 -27.03
C GLU A 60 -9.28 -33.40 -28.12
N PHE A 61 -10.13 -32.40 -28.40
CA PHE A 61 -9.95 -31.37 -29.41
C PHE A 61 -9.56 -30.00 -28.82
N GLY A 62 -9.44 -29.91 -27.48
CA GLY A 62 -9.08 -28.69 -26.75
C GLY A 62 -10.25 -27.75 -26.41
N SER A 63 -11.51 -28.18 -26.58
CA SER A 63 -12.69 -27.42 -26.15
C SER A 63 -13.01 -27.68 -24.68
N ILE A 64 -13.60 -26.70 -24.00
CA ILE A 64 -14.00 -26.84 -22.59
C ILE A 64 -15.29 -27.67 -22.52
N GLU A 65 -15.24 -28.81 -21.84
CA GLU A 65 -16.42 -29.67 -21.57
C GLU A 65 -17.11 -29.27 -20.27
N HIS A 66 -16.33 -28.98 -19.23
CA HIS A 66 -16.85 -28.63 -17.90
C HIS A 66 -15.99 -27.57 -17.22
N ARG A 67 -16.65 -26.65 -16.51
CA ARG A 67 -16.00 -25.60 -15.72
C ARG A 67 -16.68 -25.47 -14.37
N GLU A 68 -15.89 -25.56 -13.32
CA GLU A 68 -16.30 -25.30 -11.95
C GLU A 68 -15.42 -24.19 -11.35
N ILE A 69 -16.06 -23.30 -10.58
CA ILE A 69 -15.38 -22.18 -9.92
C ILE A 69 -15.78 -22.24 -8.44
N THR A 70 -14.78 -22.43 -7.58
CA THR A 70 -14.96 -22.45 -6.14
C THR A 70 -14.26 -21.24 -5.54
N ILE A 71 -14.99 -20.44 -4.76
CA ILE A 71 -14.50 -19.23 -4.11
C ILE A 71 -14.63 -19.41 -2.61
N GLU A 72 -13.50 -19.35 -1.91
CA GLU A 72 -13.45 -19.34 -0.46
C GLU A 72 -12.94 -17.97 0.03
N THR A 73 -13.66 -17.36 0.96
CA THR A 73 -13.35 -16.03 1.49
C THR A 73 -13.31 -16.08 3.00
N THR A 74 -12.20 -15.60 3.58
CA THR A 74 -12.02 -15.44 5.03
C THR A 74 -11.69 -13.98 5.33
N GLN A 75 -12.42 -13.38 6.26
CA GLN A 75 -12.26 -11.98 6.66
C GLN A 75 -11.99 -11.92 8.17
N GLU A 76 -10.92 -11.23 8.55
CA GLU A 76 -10.58 -10.96 9.95
C GLU A 76 -10.78 -9.47 10.26
N PHE A 77 -11.55 -9.20 11.32
CA PHE A 77 -11.84 -7.87 11.83
C PHE A 77 -11.21 -7.73 13.21
N ARG A 78 -10.47 -6.63 13.45
CA ARG A 78 -10.02 -6.26 14.78
C ARG A 78 -10.73 -4.99 15.22
N PHE A 79 -11.57 -5.11 16.24
CA PHE A 79 -12.20 -3.96 16.89
C PHE A 79 -11.22 -3.34 17.89
N PRO A 80 -11.16 -2.01 17.99
CA PRO A 80 -10.45 -1.37 19.09
C PRO A 80 -11.12 -1.79 20.41
N THR A 81 -10.33 -2.17 21.41
CA THR A 81 -10.82 -2.32 22.78
C THR A 81 -11.22 -0.93 23.26
N GLU A 82 -12.50 -0.72 23.57
CA GLU A 82 -12.96 0.47 24.27
C GLU A 82 -12.43 0.38 25.72
N ASP A 83 -11.50 1.28 26.11
CA ASP A 83 -11.11 1.52 27.51
C ASP A 83 -12.16 2.39 28.23
#